data_AF-A0A6A6NSN1-F1
#
_entry.id   AF-A0A6A6NSN1-F1
#
_cell.length_a   1.000
_cell.length_b   1.000
_cell.length_c   1.000
_cell.angle_alpha   90.00
_cell.angle_beta   90.00
_cell.angle_gamma   90.00
#
_symmetry.space_group_name_H-M   'P 1'
#
loop_
_entity.id
_entity.type
_entity.pdbx_description
1 polymer ?
#
loop_
_entity_poly.entity_id
_entity_poly.type
_entity_poly.pdbx_seq_one_letter_code
_entity_poly.pdbx_strand_id
1 'polypeptide(L)'
;MSANVGLPTPRGSGTSGYVQRNLSQLKQREGRDGGGGGERGAPYPRAGTGEMARAREGHERGREPDAGILEHEARRRVELAVFELRDRLEDEGADEDEVEARAGALRARLEREREREARRAGKGRAGGGGAAARAAGEVKGLKMHQVHELAQAKREESERFRRALGIREDYVEGGHWRRQEERLREGLEERGKEGEGEGEGRERDGERGREKDRAGERERERESGRERIRERARRSPGSEEDESE
;
A
#
# COMPACT_ATOMS: atom_id res chain seq x y z
N MET A 1 -39.61 36.43 -9.01
CA MET A 1 -40.53 35.97 -10.07
C MET A 1 -40.99 34.58 -9.69
N SER A 2 -42.31 34.33 -9.57
CA SER A 2 -42.84 32.98 -9.34
C SER A 2 -42.40 32.10 -10.51
N ALA A 3 -41.79 30.95 -10.24
CA ALA A 3 -41.28 30.03 -11.25
C ALA A 3 -42.43 29.29 -11.96
N ASN A 4 -43.35 30.03 -12.58
CA ASN A 4 -44.61 29.52 -13.14
C ASN A 4 -45.42 28.64 -12.17
N VAL A 5 -45.30 28.88 -10.86
CA VAL A 5 -46.02 28.17 -9.81
C VAL A 5 -46.99 29.12 -9.11
N GLY A 6 -48.28 28.77 -9.12
CA GLY A 6 -49.36 29.55 -8.52
C GLY A 6 -50.48 29.94 -9.50
N LEU A 7 -51.45 30.72 -9.01
CA LEU A 7 -52.54 31.25 -9.82
C LEU A 7 -52.12 32.57 -10.50
N PRO A 8 -52.62 32.86 -11.72
CA PRO A 8 -52.33 34.12 -12.41
C PRO A 8 -52.94 35.33 -11.69
N THR A 9 -54.14 35.17 -11.12
CA THR A 9 -54.75 36.14 -10.20
C THR A 9 -55.49 35.42 -9.07
N PRO A 10 -55.48 35.95 -7.83
CA PRO A 10 -56.20 35.36 -6.70
C PRO A 10 -57.71 35.65 -6.70
N ARG A 11 -58.18 36.55 -7.57
CA ARG A 11 -59.59 36.95 -7.66
C ARG A 11 -60.43 35.80 -8.25
N GLY A 12 -61.51 35.43 -7.56
CA GLY A 12 -62.40 34.33 -7.97
C GLY A 12 -61.99 32.94 -7.48
N SER A 13 -60.76 32.75 -6.97
CA SER A 13 -60.34 31.48 -6.38
C SER A 13 -60.85 31.25 -4.95
N GLY A 14 -61.35 32.29 -4.27
CA GLY A 14 -61.79 32.20 -2.88
C GLY A 14 -60.65 32.00 -1.85
N THR A 15 -59.39 32.19 -2.24
CA THR A 15 -58.21 32.06 -1.38
C THR A 15 -57.32 33.31 -1.47
N SER A 16 -56.33 33.43 -0.58
CA SER A 16 -55.39 34.57 -0.55
C SER A 16 -54.34 34.57 -1.67
N GLY A 17 -54.26 33.49 -2.46
CA GLY A 17 -53.22 33.33 -3.50
C GLY A 17 -51.81 33.07 -2.96
N TYR A 18 -51.67 32.79 -1.66
CA TYR A 18 -50.37 32.48 -1.06
C TYR A 18 -49.90 31.06 -1.43
N VAL A 19 -48.72 30.95 -2.04
CA VAL A 19 -48.14 29.67 -2.49
C VAL A 19 -46.94 29.33 -1.61
N GLN A 20 -47.02 28.22 -0.88
CA GLN A 20 -45.92 27.70 -0.08
C GLN A 20 -45.14 26.63 -0.85
N ARG A 21 -43.81 26.62 -0.70
CA ARG A 21 -42.97 25.53 -1.22
C ARG A 21 -43.28 24.24 -0.45
N ASN A 22 -43.40 23.12 -1.17
CA ASN A 22 -43.53 21.83 -0.53
C ASN A 22 -42.20 21.43 0.14
N LEU A 23 -42.21 21.23 1.47
CA LEU A 23 -41.04 20.81 2.24
C LEU A 23 -40.71 19.33 2.08
N SER A 24 -41.70 18.49 1.77
CA SER A 24 -41.53 17.04 1.58
C SER A 24 -41.23 16.64 0.14
N GLN A 25 -41.15 17.61 -0.77
CA GLN A 25 -40.77 17.32 -2.15
C GLN A 25 -39.31 16.88 -2.20
N LEU A 26 -39.11 15.58 -2.40
CA LEU A 26 -37.78 15.00 -2.61
C LEU A 26 -37.19 15.62 -3.87
N LYS A 27 -36.06 16.33 -3.74
CA LYS A 27 -35.26 16.74 -4.89
C LYS A 27 -34.84 15.46 -5.62
N GLN A 28 -35.11 15.41 -6.93
CA GLN A 28 -34.51 14.38 -7.77
C GLN A 28 -33.01 14.46 -7.57
N ARG A 29 -32.44 13.34 -7.14
CA ARG A 29 -31.01 13.20 -6.93
C ARG A 29 -30.36 13.47 -8.28
N GLU A 30 -29.46 14.45 -8.39
CA GLU A 30 -28.68 14.66 -9.60
C GLU A 30 -27.90 13.37 -9.88
N GLY A 31 -28.47 12.55 -10.75
CA GLY A 31 -27.83 11.38 -11.30
C GLY A 31 -26.81 11.86 -12.31
N ARG A 32 -25.54 11.50 -12.06
CA ARG A 32 -24.38 11.27 -12.94
C ARG A 32 -24.03 12.28 -14.06
N ASP A 33 -24.96 13.03 -14.64
CA ASP A 33 -24.78 13.75 -15.91
C ASP A 33 -25.12 15.26 -15.81
N GLY A 34 -25.68 15.72 -14.69
CA GLY A 34 -25.98 17.14 -14.45
C GLY A 34 -24.81 17.85 -13.75
N GLY A 35 -24.12 18.73 -14.45
CA GLY A 35 -23.04 19.55 -13.90
C GLY A 35 -23.58 20.55 -12.86
N GLY A 36 -23.53 20.17 -11.58
CA GLY A 36 -23.89 21.03 -10.45
C GLY A 36 -23.18 20.55 -9.19
N GLY A 37 -22.27 21.36 -8.66
CA GLY A 37 -21.44 21.02 -7.50
C GLY A 37 -22.23 20.73 -6.23
N GLY A 38 -21.97 19.58 -5.60
CA GLY A 38 -22.44 19.28 -4.26
C GLY A 38 -21.99 17.91 -3.73
N GLU A 39 -20.97 17.91 -2.87
CA GLU A 39 -20.36 16.74 -2.23
C GLU A 39 -21.25 15.98 -1.21
N ARG A 40 -22.56 16.23 -1.17
CA ARG A 40 -23.42 15.85 -0.04
C ARG A 40 -24.54 14.84 -0.36
N GLY A 41 -24.35 13.97 -1.34
CA GLY A 41 -25.48 13.16 -1.81
C GLY A 41 -25.25 11.80 -2.45
N ALA A 42 -24.03 11.28 -2.62
CA ALA A 42 -23.81 9.95 -3.20
C ALA A 42 -23.75 8.85 -2.10
N PRO A 43 -24.34 7.65 -2.27
CA PRO A 43 -24.31 6.60 -1.25
C PRO A 43 -23.03 5.76 -1.35
N TYR A 44 -22.19 6.06 -2.35
CA TYR A 44 -20.96 5.39 -2.70
C TYR A 44 -19.98 6.44 -3.23
N PRO A 45 -18.69 6.33 -2.87
CA PRO A 45 -17.66 7.23 -3.39
C PRO A 45 -17.54 7.10 -4.91
N ARG A 46 -17.36 8.23 -5.61
CA ARG A 46 -17.22 8.29 -7.06
C ARG A 46 -15.93 7.55 -7.49
N ALA A 47 -15.98 6.87 -8.63
CA ALA A 47 -14.79 6.28 -9.24
C ALA A 47 -13.69 7.33 -9.43
N GLY A 48 -12.50 7.07 -8.86
CA GLY A 48 -11.31 7.91 -8.99
C GLY A 48 -10.90 8.72 -7.76
N THR A 49 -11.66 8.71 -6.66
CA THR A 49 -11.23 9.36 -5.41
C THR A 49 -10.40 8.41 -4.54
N GLY A 50 -9.41 8.93 -3.81
CA GLY A 50 -8.58 8.13 -2.88
C GLY A 50 -9.40 7.43 -1.78
N GLU A 51 -10.62 7.91 -1.52
CA GLU A 51 -11.59 7.29 -0.62
C GLU A 51 -12.13 5.95 -1.17
N MET A 52 -12.30 5.82 -2.49
CA MET A 52 -12.62 4.53 -3.11
C MET A 52 -11.44 3.56 -3.04
N ALA A 53 -10.20 4.04 -3.21
CA ALA A 53 -9.02 3.20 -3.02
C ALA A 53 -8.97 2.66 -1.59
N ARG A 54 -9.20 3.50 -0.57
CA ARG A 54 -9.27 3.08 0.84
C ARG A 54 -10.45 2.17 1.15
N ALA A 55 -11.63 2.43 0.57
CA ALA A 55 -12.80 1.60 0.75
C ALA A 55 -12.63 0.22 0.10
N ARG A 56 -12.00 0.17 -1.08
CA ARG A 56 -11.67 -1.06 -1.80
C ARG A 56 -10.58 -1.84 -1.06
N GLU A 57 -9.54 -1.16 -0.62
CA GLU A 57 -8.47 -1.69 0.23
C GLU A 57 -9.03 -2.24 1.56
N GLY A 58 -10.00 -1.59 2.18
CA GLY A 58 -10.70 -2.07 3.38
C GLY A 58 -11.77 -3.14 3.13
N HIS A 59 -12.21 -3.33 1.89
CA HIS A 59 -13.12 -4.43 1.50
C HIS A 59 -12.35 -5.68 1.06
N GLU A 60 -11.19 -5.49 0.42
CA GLU A 60 -10.26 -6.53 -0.03
C GLU A 60 -9.47 -7.10 1.17
N ARG A 61 -9.08 -6.24 2.11
CA ARG A 61 -8.66 -6.66 3.46
C ARG A 61 -9.93 -6.90 4.28
N GLY A 62 -10.43 -8.14 4.28
CA GLY A 62 -11.58 -8.50 5.11
C GLY A 62 -11.45 -7.96 6.54
N ARG A 63 -12.58 -7.58 7.15
CA ARG A 63 -12.60 -6.98 8.49
C ARG A 63 -11.73 -7.78 9.45
N GLU A 64 -10.83 -7.10 10.16
CA GLU A 64 -9.96 -7.76 11.12
C GLU A 64 -10.80 -8.36 12.27
N PRO A 65 -10.44 -9.56 12.75
CA PRO A 65 -11.09 -10.14 13.92
C PRO A 65 -10.81 -9.27 15.15
N ASP A 66 -11.86 -8.93 15.90
CA ASP A 66 -11.75 -8.15 17.12
C ASP A 66 -11.53 -9.10 18.30
N ALA A 67 -10.40 -8.94 18.99
CA ALA A 67 -10.03 -9.80 20.10
C ALA A 67 -11.02 -9.73 21.27
N GLY A 68 -11.60 -8.56 21.56
CA GLY A 68 -12.57 -8.40 22.63
C GLY A 68 -13.88 -9.12 22.33
N ILE A 69 -14.32 -9.10 21.07
CA ILE A 69 -15.52 -9.85 20.66
C ILE A 69 -15.28 -11.35 20.72
N LEU A 70 -14.12 -11.83 20.26
CA LEU A 70 -13.76 -13.25 20.33
C LEU A 70 -13.68 -13.76 21.77
N GLU A 71 -13.07 -13.00 22.67
CA GLU A 71 -13.02 -13.32 24.10
C GLU A 71 -14.42 -13.34 24.73
N HIS A 72 -15.27 -12.40 24.35
CA HIS A 72 -16.64 -12.33 24.83
C HIS A 72 -17.49 -13.51 24.35
N GLU A 73 -17.40 -13.89 23.08
CA GLU A 73 -18.05 -15.10 22.55
C GLU A 73 -17.52 -16.36 23.26
N ALA A 74 -16.20 -16.47 23.48
CA ALA A 74 -15.61 -17.59 24.20
C ALA A 74 -16.12 -17.68 25.66
N ARG A 75 -16.26 -16.54 26.37
CA ARG A 75 -16.86 -16.51 27.71
C ARG A 75 -18.35 -16.85 27.66
N ARG A 76 -19.08 -16.34 26.67
CA ARG A 76 -20.50 -16.67 26.48
C ARG A 76 -20.70 -18.16 26.27
N ARG A 77 -19.85 -18.85 25.50
CA ARG A 77 -19.93 -20.31 25.32
C ARG A 77 -19.84 -21.08 26.63
N VAL A 78 -18.98 -20.65 27.55
CA VAL A 78 -18.87 -21.25 28.89
C VAL A 78 -20.17 -21.04 29.66
N GLU A 79 -20.67 -19.80 29.71
CA GLU A 79 -21.91 -19.49 30.44
C GLU A 79 -23.14 -20.17 29.84
N LEU A 80 -23.21 -20.30 28.51
CA LEU A 80 -24.27 -21.05 27.84
C LEU A 80 -24.23 -22.53 28.22
N ALA A 81 -23.06 -23.17 28.26
CA ALA A 81 -22.94 -24.56 28.69
C ALA A 81 -23.32 -24.77 30.17
N VAL A 82 -22.99 -23.80 31.02
CA VAL A 82 -23.40 -23.80 32.44
C VAL A 82 -24.91 -23.62 32.56
N PHE A 83 -25.49 -22.72 31.78
CA PHE A 83 -26.93 -22.47 31.73
C PHE A 83 -27.69 -23.70 31.23
N GLU A 84 -27.25 -24.34 30.14
CA GLU A 84 -27.84 -25.58 29.64
C GLU A 84 -27.80 -26.72 30.67
N LEU A 85 -26.71 -26.84 31.45
CA LEU A 85 -26.64 -27.83 32.52
C LEU A 85 -27.65 -27.50 33.63
N ARG A 86 -27.74 -26.22 34.00
CA ARG A 86 -28.68 -25.76 35.01
C ARG A 86 -30.12 -26.06 34.62
N ASP A 87 -30.53 -25.70 33.41
CA ASP A 87 -31.88 -25.99 32.88
C ASP A 87 -32.18 -27.49 32.94
N ARG A 88 -31.22 -28.34 32.54
CA ARG A 88 -31.41 -29.81 32.62
C ARG A 88 -31.57 -30.32 34.05
N LEU A 89 -30.82 -29.80 35.01
CA LEU A 89 -30.92 -30.23 36.41
C LEU A 89 -32.21 -29.72 37.06
N GLU A 90 -32.68 -28.53 36.67
CA GLU A 90 -33.99 -28.01 37.09
C GLU A 90 -35.13 -28.87 36.52
N ASP A 91 -35.07 -29.28 35.25
CA ASP A 91 -36.02 -30.20 34.62
C ASP A 91 -36.03 -31.60 35.28
N GLU A 92 -34.86 -32.07 35.73
CA GLU A 92 -34.70 -33.32 36.49
C GLU A 92 -35.19 -33.21 37.94
N GLY A 93 -35.51 -32.00 38.43
CA GLY A 93 -36.00 -31.74 39.78
C GLY A 93 -34.92 -31.82 40.86
N ALA A 94 -33.67 -31.51 40.51
CA ALA A 94 -32.57 -31.43 41.48
C ALA A 94 -32.73 -30.23 42.43
N ASP A 95 -32.21 -30.35 43.65
CA ASP A 95 -32.21 -29.28 44.63
C ASP A 95 -31.32 -28.09 44.21
N GLU A 96 -31.70 -26.86 44.58
CA GLU A 96 -30.96 -25.63 44.21
C GLU A 96 -29.47 -25.67 44.61
N ASP A 97 -29.15 -26.24 45.77
CA ASP A 97 -27.77 -26.40 46.26
C ASP A 97 -26.95 -27.36 45.38
N GLU A 98 -27.58 -28.44 44.90
CA GLU A 98 -26.93 -29.40 44.00
C GLU A 98 -26.72 -28.80 42.61
N VAL A 99 -27.71 -28.05 42.12
CA VAL A 99 -27.63 -27.31 40.86
C VAL A 99 -26.45 -26.34 40.88
N GLU A 100 -26.33 -25.51 41.92
CA GLU A 100 -25.23 -24.53 42.05
C GLU A 100 -23.87 -25.22 42.16
N ALA A 101 -23.77 -26.32 42.94
CA ALA A 101 -22.52 -27.06 43.07
C ALA A 101 -22.06 -27.67 41.73
N ARG A 102 -22.97 -28.30 40.98
CA ARG A 102 -22.67 -28.91 39.67
C ARG A 102 -22.38 -27.86 38.61
N ALA A 103 -23.14 -26.76 38.57
CA ALA A 103 -22.93 -25.63 37.67
C ALA A 103 -21.58 -24.93 37.94
N GLY A 104 -21.25 -24.68 39.21
CA GLY A 104 -19.97 -24.10 39.62
C GLY A 104 -18.78 -25.00 39.27
N ALA A 105 -18.91 -26.31 39.47
CA ALA A 105 -17.90 -27.28 39.07
C ALA A 105 -17.69 -27.31 37.54
N LEU A 106 -18.77 -27.26 36.76
CA LEU A 106 -18.70 -27.19 35.30
C LEU A 106 -18.04 -25.88 34.83
N ARG A 107 -18.43 -24.73 35.38
CA ARG A 107 -17.83 -23.42 35.08
C ARG A 107 -16.32 -23.45 35.30
N ALA A 108 -15.88 -23.88 36.48
CA ALA A 108 -14.46 -23.97 36.81
C ALA A 108 -13.69 -24.94 35.89
N ARG A 109 -14.31 -26.04 35.46
CA ARG A 109 -13.71 -26.99 34.51
C ARG A 109 -13.51 -26.36 33.13
N LEU A 110 -14.55 -25.72 32.59
CA LEU A 110 -14.52 -25.12 31.25
C LEU A 110 -13.59 -23.90 31.20
N GLU A 111 -13.54 -23.08 32.25
CA GLU A 111 -12.59 -21.98 32.33
C GLU A 111 -11.13 -22.46 32.34
N ARG A 112 -10.84 -23.53 33.09
CA ARG A 112 -9.51 -24.15 33.10
C ARG A 112 -9.14 -24.75 31.74
N GLU A 113 -10.10 -25.34 31.05
CA GLU A 113 -9.91 -25.87 29.69
C GLU A 113 -9.59 -24.74 28.71
N ARG A 114 -10.37 -23.66 28.72
CA ARG A 114 -10.13 -22.46 27.92
C ARG A 114 -8.76 -21.86 28.18
N GLU A 115 -8.36 -21.71 29.45
CA GLU A 115 -7.05 -21.17 29.80
C GLU A 115 -5.90 -22.08 29.29
N ARG A 116 -6.09 -23.41 29.38
CA ARG A 116 -5.13 -24.38 28.83
C ARG A 116 -5.03 -24.28 27.31
N GLU A 117 -6.15 -24.09 26.61
CA GLU A 117 -6.17 -23.91 25.16
C GLU A 117 -5.52 -22.59 24.74
N ALA A 118 -5.82 -21.49 25.42
CA ALA A 118 -5.17 -20.20 25.18
C ALA A 118 -3.64 -20.29 25.38
N ARG A 119 -3.18 -20.98 26.44
CA ARG A 119 -1.75 -21.24 26.67
C ARG A 119 -1.12 -22.13 25.59
N ARG A 120 -1.88 -23.09 25.02
CA ARG A 120 -1.41 -23.95 23.92
C ARG A 120 -1.32 -23.20 22.59
N ALA A 121 -2.26 -22.29 22.32
CA ALA A 121 -2.24 -21.44 21.13
C ALA A 121 -1.06 -20.45 21.14
N GLY A 122 -0.75 -19.83 22.28
CA GLY A 122 0.37 -18.90 22.42
C GLY A 122 1.76 -19.56 22.38
N LYS A 123 1.86 -20.85 22.72
CA LYS A 123 3.11 -21.61 22.67
C LYS A 123 3.17 -22.32 21.32
N GLY A 124 3.54 -21.57 20.27
CA GLY A 124 3.55 -21.98 18.85
C GLY A 124 4.23 -23.32 18.55
N ARG A 125 3.54 -24.42 18.88
CA ARG A 125 4.08 -25.77 18.71
C ARG A 125 3.91 -26.15 17.26
N ALA A 126 5.01 -26.04 16.52
CA ALA A 126 5.28 -26.85 15.34
C ALA A 126 5.07 -28.34 15.71
N GLY A 127 3.90 -28.89 15.39
CA GLY A 127 3.61 -30.27 15.74
C GLY A 127 2.16 -30.70 15.59
N GLY A 128 1.81 -31.18 14.39
CA GLY A 128 0.87 -32.28 14.21
C GLY A 128 -0.51 -31.89 13.69
N GLY A 129 -0.89 -32.47 12.54
CA GLY A 129 -2.11 -32.22 11.75
C GLY A 129 -3.47 -32.46 12.41
N GLY A 130 -3.57 -32.59 13.74
CA GLY A 130 -4.82 -32.77 14.48
C GLY A 130 -5.62 -31.47 14.68
N ALA A 131 -4.95 -30.33 14.88
CA ALA A 131 -5.63 -29.02 15.03
C ALA A 131 -6.31 -28.56 13.74
N ALA A 132 -5.73 -28.94 12.60
CA ALA A 132 -6.22 -28.63 11.27
C ALA A 132 -7.61 -29.19 10.95
N ALA A 133 -7.91 -30.41 11.42
CA ALA A 133 -9.19 -31.06 11.19
C ALA A 133 -10.29 -30.53 12.14
N ARG A 134 -9.91 -30.16 13.38
CA ARG A 134 -10.83 -29.53 14.34
C ARG A 134 -11.20 -28.11 13.92
N ALA A 135 -10.21 -27.28 13.59
CA ALA A 135 -10.46 -25.92 13.12
C ALA A 135 -11.34 -25.91 11.85
N ALA A 136 -11.05 -26.78 10.87
CA ALA A 136 -11.85 -26.89 9.65
C ALA A 136 -13.30 -27.39 9.91
N GLY A 137 -13.51 -28.21 10.94
CA GLY A 137 -14.83 -28.62 11.41
C GLY A 137 -15.59 -27.46 12.09
N GLU A 138 -14.88 -26.64 12.86
CA GLU A 138 -15.46 -25.46 13.51
C GLU A 138 -15.88 -24.38 12.50
N VAL A 139 -15.11 -24.13 11.43
CA VAL A 139 -15.50 -23.14 10.39
C VAL A 139 -16.83 -23.49 9.71
N LYS A 140 -17.10 -24.78 9.48
CA LYS A 140 -18.37 -25.22 8.87
C LYS A 140 -19.58 -25.06 9.80
N GLY A 141 -19.36 -24.94 11.11
CA GLY A 141 -20.41 -24.71 12.11
C GLY A 141 -20.74 -23.23 12.34
N LEU A 142 -19.92 -22.31 11.81
CA LEU A 142 -20.11 -20.88 12.04
C LEU A 142 -21.34 -20.34 11.31
N LYS A 143 -22.15 -19.57 12.02
CA LYS A 143 -23.33 -18.91 11.48
C LYS A 143 -22.94 -17.60 10.79
N MET A 144 -23.73 -17.13 9.83
CA MET A 144 -23.46 -15.90 9.07
C MET A 144 -23.26 -14.64 9.94
N HIS A 145 -23.83 -14.61 11.15
CA HIS A 145 -23.69 -13.47 12.08
C HIS A 145 -22.40 -13.50 12.91
N GLN A 146 -21.65 -14.62 12.93
CA GLN A 146 -20.39 -14.74 13.67
C GLN A 146 -19.23 -14.18 12.84
N VAL A 147 -19.31 -12.88 12.52
CA VAL A 147 -18.43 -12.22 11.54
C VAL A 147 -16.96 -12.26 11.99
N HIS A 148 -16.69 -12.06 13.29
CA HIS A 148 -15.31 -12.04 13.80
C HIS A 148 -14.69 -13.43 13.87
N GLU A 149 -15.46 -14.46 14.21
CA GLU A 149 -15.01 -15.85 14.20
C GLU A 149 -14.74 -16.32 12.76
N LEU A 150 -15.61 -15.95 11.82
CA LEU A 150 -15.41 -16.22 10.40
C LEU A 150 -14.17 -15.49 9.85
N ALA A 151 -13.95 -14.24 10.27
CA ALA A 151 -12.77 -13.48 9.91
C ALA A 151 -11.48 -14.09 10.47
N GLN A 152 -11.49 -14.52 11.75
CA GLN A 152 -10.36 -15.22 12.36
C GLN A 152 -10.05 -16.52 11.62
N ALA A 153 -11.07 -17.35 11.39
CA ALA A 153 -10.94 -18.60 10.65
C ALA A 153 -10.38 -18.39 9.24
N LYS A 154 -10.89 -17.38 8.53
CA LYS A 154 -10.40 -17.03 7.18
C LYS A 154 -8.96 -16.52 7.21
N ARG A 155 -8.55 -15.77 8.25
CA ARG A 155 -7.16 -15.34 8.42
C ARG A 155 -6.24 -16.53 8.63
N GLU A 156 -6.60 -17.44 9.53
CA GLU A 156 -5.82 -18.65 9.81
C GLU A 156 -5.74 -19.59 8.59
N GLU A 157 -6.85 -19.75 7.86
CA GLU A 157 -6.89 -20.49 6.60
C GLU A 157 -5.98 -19.86 5.55
N SER A 158 -6.04 -18.53 5.38
CA SER A 158 -5.22 -17.78 4.43
C SER A 158 -3.74 -17.85 4.79
N GLU A 159 -3.39 -17.74 6.08
CA GLU A 159 -2.02 -17.91 6.57
C GLU A 159 -1.51 -19.33 6.35
N ARG A 160 -2.35 -20.34 6.57
CA ARG A 160 -2.02 -21.74 6.31
C ARG A 160 -1.81 -21.99 4.82
N PHE A 161 -2.69 -21.45 3.98
CA PHE A 161 -2.58 -21.53 2.53
C PHE A 161 -1.31 -20.82 2.03
N ARG A 162 -1.02 -19.62 2.54
CA ARG A 162 0.22 -18.88 2.29
C ARG A 162 1.46 -19.73 2.61
N ARG A 163 1.48 -20.35 3.80
CA ARG A 163 2.56 -21.26 4.22
C ARG A 163 2.68 -22.48 3.31
N ALA A 164 1.55 -23.08 2.92
CA ALA A 164 1.53 -24.25 2.04
C ALA A 164 2.05 -23.94 0.63
N LEU A 165 1.75 -22.75 0.11
CA LEU A 165 2.30 -22.26 -1.16
C LEU A 165 3.76 -21.80 -1.07
N GLY A 166 4.36 -21.82 0.12
CA GLY A 166 5.73 -21.33 0.33
C GLY A 166 5.89 -19.82 0.15
N ILE A 167 4.78 -19.07 0.21
CA ILE A 167 4.80 -17.60 0.10
C ILE A 167 5.34 -17.05 1.42
N ARG A 168 6.41 -16.27 1.34
CA ARG A 168 7.03 -15.65 2.52
C ARG A 168 6.10 -14.60 3.15
N GLU A 169 6.34 -14.29 4.42
CA GLU A 169 5.47 -13.37 5.18
C GLU A 169 5.63 -11.92 4.74
N ASP A 170 6.84 -11.58 4.28
CA ASP A 170 7.23 -10.32 3.68
C ASP A 170 6.82 -10.20 2.20
N TYR A 171 5.99 -11.11 1.68
CA TYR A 171 5.53 -11.04 0.30
C TYR A 171 4.59 -9.85 0.10
N VAL A 172 5.13 -8.79 -0.52
CA VAL A 172 4.35 -7.62 -0.96
C VAL A 172 3.94 -7.83 -2.41
N GLU A 173 2.65 -7.71 -2.68
CA GLU A 173 2.12 -7.74 -4.05
C GLU A 173 2.78 -6.66 -4.91
N GLY A 174 3.24 -7.05 -6.11
CA GLY A 174 4.04 -6.18 -6.98
C GLY A 174 5.48 -5.92 -6.53
N GLY A 175 5.93 -6.49 -5.40
CA GLY A 175 7.33 -6.39 -4.94
C GLY A 175 8.32 -7.03 -5.91
N HIS A 176 7.90 -8.05 -6.66
CA HIS A 176 8.71 -8.62 -7.74
C HIS A 176 8.95 -7.62 -8.89
N TRP A 177 7.90 -6.89 -9.30
CA TRP A 177 7.98 -5.89 -10.37
C TRP A 177 8.77 -4.66 -9.94
N ARG A 178 8.56 -4.17 -8.71
CA ARG A 178 9.34 -3.07 -8.13
C ARG A 178 10.84 -3.37 -8.06
N ARG A 179 11.22 -4.58 -7.61
CA ARG A 179 12.63 -5.01 -7.62
C ARG A 179 13.20 -5.18 -9.03
N GLN A 180 12.35 -5.43 -10.03
CA GLN A 180 12.78 -5.50 -11.43
C GLN A 180 13.05 -4.09 -11.98
N GLU A 181 12.14 -3.15 -11.76
CA GLU A 181 12.33 -1.73 -12.12
C GLU A 181 13.55 -1.12 -11.42
N GLU A 182 13.73 -1.40 -10.13
CA GLU A 182 14.86 -0.91 -9.35
C GLU A 182 16.19 -1.43 -9.92
N ARG A 183 16.28 -2.73 -10.24
CA ARG A 183 17.46 -3.31 -10.90
C ARG A 183 17.70 -2.75 -12.30
N LEU A 184 16.64 -2.50 -13.07
CA LEU A 184 16.76 -1.92 -14.40
C LEU A 184 17.28 -0.48 -14.32
N ARG A 185 16.76 0.29 -13.35
CA ARG A 185 17.17 1.66 -13.09
C ARG A 185 18.61 1.74 -12.62
N GLU A 186 19.00 0.88 -11.66
CA GLU A 186 20.38 0.79 -11.18
C GLU A 186 21.34 0.43 -12.32
N GLY A 187 20.99 -0.52 -13.19
CA GLY A 187 21.80 -0.87 -14.36
C GLY A 187 21.90 0.25 -15.42
N LEU A 188 20.89 1.11 -15.55
CA LEU A 188 20.96 2.31 -16.41
C LEU A 188 21.84 3.40 -15.80
N GLU A 189 21.77 3.60 -14.48
CA GLU A 189 22.62 4.54 -13.75
C GLU A 189 24.10 4.09 -13.78
N GLU A 190 24.37 2.79 -13.70
CA GLU A 190 25.72 2.22 -13.84
C GLU A 190 26.27 2.42 -15.26
N ARG A 191 25.49 2.10 -16.30
CA ARG A 191 25.86 2.37 -17.70
C ARG A 191 26.04 3.87 -18.01
N GLY A 192 25.26 4.73 -17.35
CA GLY A 192 25.42 6.18 -17.46
C GLY A 192 26.77 6.65 -16.93
N LYS A 193 27.17 6.17 -15.75
CA LYS A 193 28.47 6.50 -15.14
C LYS A 193 29.66 5.98 -15.95
N GLU A 194 29.54 4.77 -16.51
CA GLU A 194 30.56 4.22 -17.43
C GLU A 194 30.71 5.08 -18.69
N GLY A 195 29.59 5.50 -19.29
CA GLY A 195 29.58 6.37 -20.47
C GLY A 195 30.13 7.78 -20.21
N GLU A 196 29.84 8.36 -19.04
CA GLU A 196 30.40 9.64 -18.59
C GLU A 196 31.92 9.55 -18.38
N GLY A 197 32.40 8.47 -17.75
CA GLY A 197 33.84 8.22 -17.57
C GLY A 197 34.59 8.03 -18.90
N GLU A 198 33.99 7.33 -19.86
CA GLU A 198 34.55 7.21 -21.21
C GLU A 198 34.54 8.53 -21.99
N GLY A 199 33.48 9.33 -21.83
CA GLY A 199 33.34 10.66 -22.42
C GLY A 199 34.43 11.62 -21.90
N GLU A 200 34.60 11.69 -20.59
CA GLU A 200 35.67 12.50 -19.97
C GLU A 200 37.07 12.00 -20.36
N GLY A 201 37.28 10.69 -20.49
CA GLY A 201 38.55 10.12 -20.95
C GLY A 201 38.88 10.56 -22.37
N ARG A 202 37.92 10.47 -23.29
CA ARG A 202 38.07 10.92 -24.68
C ARG A 202 38.29 12.42 -24.79
N GLU A 203 37.63 13.21 -23.95
CA GLU A 203 37.79 14.67 -23.94
C GLU A 203 39.18 15.09 -23.45
N ARG A 204 39.68 14.47 -22.36
CA ARG A 204 41.05 14.66 -21.86
C ARG A 204 42.11 14.25 -22.88
N ASP A 205 41.88 13.15 -23.60
CA ASP A 205 42.81 12.68 -24.63
C ASP A 205 42.78 13.57 -25.89
N GLY A 206 41.60 14.09 -26.26
CA GLY A 206 41.45 15.09 -27.30
C GLY A 206 42.16 16.41 -26.96
N GLU A 207 42.08 16.86 -25.70
CA GLU A 207 42.77 18.06 -25.23
C GLU A 207 44.29 17.89 -25.24
N ARG A 208 44.80 16.74 -24.79
CA ARG A 208 46.22 16.37 -24.90
C ARG A 208 46.71 16.32 -26.35
N GLY A 209 45.89 15.81 -27.27
CA GLY A 209 46.21 15.81 -28.70
C GLY A 209 46.40 17.23 -29.25
N ARG A 210 45.45 18.12 -28.96
CA ARG A 210 45.49 19.54 -29.38
C ARG A 210 46.69 20.29 -28.78
N GLU A 211 47.07 19.97 -27.54
CA GLU A 211 48.25 20.58 -26.91
C GLU A 211 49.55 20.13 -27.59
N LYS A 212 49.67 18.84 -27.94
CA LYS A 212 50.81 18.31 -28.70
C LYS A 212 50.92 18.93 -30.09
N ASP A 213 49.80 19.07 -30.79
CA ASP A 213 49.77 19.70 -32.12
C ASP A 213 50.25 21.16 -32.05
N ARG A 214 49.75 21.93 -31.06
CA ARG A 214 50.20 23.31 -30.80
C ARG A 214 51.69 23.39 -30.42
N ALA A 215 52.20 22.42 -29.67
CA ALA A 215 53.62 22.36 -29.32
C ALA A 215 54.48 22.07 -30.56
N GLY A 216 54.04 21.16 -31.42
CA GLY A 216 54.70 20.84 -32.69
C GLY A 216 54.72 22.02 -33.67
N GLU A 217 53.63 22.79 -33.77
CA GLU A 217 53.61 24.02 -34.57
C GLU A 217 54.62 25.06 -34.07
N ARG A 218 54.68 25.29 -32.76
CA ARG A 218 55.66 26.21 -32.14
C ARG A 218 57.10 25.76 -32.38
N GLU A 219 57.35 24.45 -32.41
CA GLU A 219 58.68 23.91 -32.70
C GLU A 219 59.08 24.12 -34.16
N ARG A 220 58.16 23.85 -35.11
CA ARG A 220 58.38 24.13 -36.55
C ARG A 220 58.61 25.62 -36.81
N GLU A 221 57.88 26.50 -36.12
CA GLU A 221 58.11 27.95 -36.22
C GLU A 221 59.49 28.35 -35.69
N ARG A 222 59.94 27.76 -34.57
CA ARG A 222 61.28 27.99 -34.02
C ARG A 222 62.37 27.47 -34.95
N GLU A 223 62.17 26.31 -35.58
CA GLU A 223 63.10 25.73 -36.53
C GLU A 223 63.20 26.57 -37.81
N SER A 224 62.05 26.96 -38.38
CA SER A 224 61.98 27.90 -39.51
C SER A 224 62.58 29.27 -39.17
N GLY A 225 62.41 29.75 -37.93
CA GLY A 225 63.06 30.97 -37.45
C GLY A 225 64.59 30.84 -37.40
N ARG A 226 65.11 29.71 -36.89
CA ARG A 226 66.54 29.40 -36.88
C ARG A 226 67.12 29.26 -38.29
N GLU A 227 66.37 28.65 -39.20
CA GLU A 227 66.77 28.50 -40.61
C GLU A 227 66.87 29.85 -41.32
N ARG A 228 65.88 30.73 -41.12
CA ARG A 228 65.92 32.12 -41.62
C ARG A 228 67.10 32.93 -41.08
N ILE A 229 67.47 32.73 -39.81
CA ILE A 229 68.66 33.37 -39.22
C ILE A 229 69.95 32.82 -39.86
N ARG A 230 70.05 31.51 -40.09
CA ARG A 230 71.20 30.88 -40.78
C ARG A 230 71.33 31.35 -42.22
N GLU A 231 70.22 31.47 -42.95
CA GLU A 231 70.20 31.96 -44.33
C GLU A 231 70.65 33.44 -44.41
N ARG A 232 70.22 34.27 -43.43
CA ARG A 232 70.66 35.66 -43.32
C ARG A 232 72.15 35.79 -43.03
N ALA A 233 72.70 34.92 -42.18
CA ALA A 233 74.14 34.89 -41.88
C ALA A 233 74.99 34.46 -43.09
N ARG A 234 74.47 33.58 -43.96
CA ARG A 234 75.13 33.19 -45.22
C ARG A 234 75.10 34.27 -46.30
N ARG A 235 74.22 35.27 -46.18
CA ARG A 235 74.07 36.39 -47.12
C ARG A 235 74.86 37.65 -46.73
N SER A 236 75.56 37.65 -45.60
CA SER A 236 76.53 38.69 -45.25
C SER A 236 77.92 38.32 -45.76
N PRO A 237 78.46 39.00 -46.79
CA PRO A 237 79.87 38.88 -47.12
C PRO A 237 80.69 39.65 -46.09
N GLY A 238 81.77 39.04 -45.63
CA GLY A 238 82.74 39.65 -44.72
C GLY A 238 83.35 40.90 -45.35
N SER A 239 83.28 42.00 -44.60
CA SER A 239 84.21 43.11 -44.66
C SER A 239 85.50 42.68 -43.97
N GLU A 240 86.58 42.50 -44.72
CA GLU A 240 87.96 42.50 -44.21
C GLU A 240 88.83 43.35 -45.14
N GLU A 241 89.67 44.15 -44.48
CA GLU A 241 90.52 45.24 -44.93
C GLU A 241 91.87 44.71 -45.44
N ASP A 242 92.52 45.44 -46.36
CA ASP A 242 93.99 45.51 -46.58
C ASP A 242 94.22 46.37 -47.84
N GLU A 243 95.22 47.25 -48.01
CA GLU A 243 96.36 47.70 -47.21
C GLU A 243 96.97 48.93 -47.95
N SER A 244 97.62 49.81 -47.19
CA SER A 244 98.68 50.79 -47.50
C SER A 244 99.23 50.99 -48.94
N GLU A 245 99.24 52.24 -49.42
CA GLU A 245 100.41 53.12 -49.76
C GLU A 245 99.99 54.29 -50.69
#